data_AF-A0A0K8Q1S5-F1
#
_entry.id   AF-A0A0K8Q1S5-F1
#
_cell.length_a   1.000
_cell.length_b   1.000
_cell.length_c   1.000
_cell.angle_alpha   90.00
_cell.angle_beta   90.00
_cell.angle_gamma   90.00
#
_symmetry.space_group_name_H-M   'P 1'
#
loop_
_entity.id
_entity.type
_entity.pdbx_description
1 polymer ?
#
loop_
_entity_poly.entity_id
_entity_poly.type
_entity_poly.pdbx_seq_one_letter_code
_entity_poly.pdbx_strand_id
1 'polypeptide(L)'
;MPKPGNFDGAFLGAAGSEDQLEAWVSAAAAALRDGGVTPVHLMASGRAVYGTILLAGRYPELVKSMILGDPEVDTTIEGYARSLQLVQAPSLVIAAGPQTDTNITEPQSIAGGIDNGVFVIIENTAVPAHRTRLTLSTSGPHHS
;
A
#
# COMPACT_ATOMS: atom_id res chain seq x y z
N MET A 1 2.94 -16.77 -25.66
CA MET A 1 2.24 -15.84 -24.75
C MET A 1 3.12 -15.66 -23.52
N PRO A 2 3.55 -14.44 -23.18
CA PRO A 2 4.23 -14.21 -21.90
C PRO A 2 3.21 -14.43 -20.78
N LYS A 3 3.64 -15.12 -19.72
CA LYS A 3 2.83 -15.38 -18.53
C LYS A 3 2.63 -14.03 -17.81
N PRO A 4 1.43 -13.72 -17.26
CA PRO A 4 1.26 -12.52 -16.44
C PRO A 4 2.30 -12.55 -15.33
N GLY A 5 3.12 -11.50 -15.24
CA GLY A 5 4.15 -11.36 -14.23
C GLY A 5 3.51 -11.54 -12.86
N ASN A 6 4.10 -12.41 -12.03
CA ASN A 6 3.65 -12.61 -10.67
C ASN A 6 4.03 -11.34 -9.88
N PHE A 7 3.13 -10.37 -9.77
CA PHE A 7 3.28 -9.14 -8.98
C PHE A 7 3.03 -9.38 -7.49
N ASP A 8 3.25 -10.61 -7.01
CA ASP A 8 3.28 -10.86 -5.58
C ASP A 8 4.42 -10.03 -5.01
N GLY A 9 4.13 -9.18 -4.01
CA GLY A 9 5.07 -8.28 -3.32
C GLY A 9 6.30 -8.96 -2.68
N ALA A 10 6.59 -10.21 -3.04
CA ALA A 10 7.79 -10.96 -2.73
C ALA A 10 9.09 -10.29 -3.21
N PHE A 11 9.04 -9.35 -4.16
CA PHE A 11 10.23 -8.66 -4.67
C PHE A 11 10.77 -7.56 -3.75
N LEU A 12 9.98 -7.08 -2.77
CA LEU A 12 10.39 -6.06 -1.82
C LEU A 12 10.62 -6.68 -0.43
N GLY A 13 11.60 -7.59 -0.36
CA GLY A 13 12.17 -8.08 0.90
C GLY A 13 12.81 -6.94 1.73
N ALA A 14 13.22 -7.23 2.96
CA ALA A 14 13.50 -6.27 4.05
C ALA A 14 14.62 -5.24 3.81
N ALA A 15 15.26 -5.26 2.64
CA ALA A 15 16.46 -4.48 2.34
C ALA A 15 16.68 -4.37 0.83
N GLY A 16 15.63 -4.02 0.07
CA GLY A 16 15.84 -3.65 -1.33
C GLY A 16 16.74 -2.41 -1.39
N SER A 17 17.89 -2.49 -2.07
CA SER A 17 18.70 -1.28 -2.31
C SER A 17 17.90 -0.26 -3.12
N GLU A 18 18.30 1.00 -3.08
CA GLU A 18 17.68 2.05 -3.90
C GLU A 18 17.62 1.63 -5.38
N ASP A 19 18.72 1.10 -5.93
CA ASP A 19 18.77 0.57 -7.30
C ASP A 19 17.73 -0.53 -7.59
N GLN A 20 17.46 -1.40 -6.62
CA GLN A 20 16.45 -2.46 -6.78
C GLN A 20 15.03 -1.87 -6.78
N LEU A 21 14.79 -0.87 -5.95
CA LEU A 21 13.52 -0.15 -5.91
C LEU A 21 13.31 0.64 -7.22
N GLU A 22 14.35 1.30 -7.72
CA GLU A 22 14.35 2.00 -9.01
C GLU A 22 14.05 1.05 -10.18
N ALA A 23 14.72 -0.09 -10.22
CA ALA A 23 14.50 -1.12 -11.23
C ALA A 23 13.07 -1.66 -11.17
N TRP A 24 12.55 -1.89 -9.97
CA TRP A 24 11.17 -2.34 -9.77
C TRP A 24 10.15 -1.32 -10.26
N VAL A 25 10.31 -0.04 -9.88
CA VAL A 25 9.41 1.05 -10.30
C VAL A 25 9.40 1.19 -11.83
N SER A 26 10.57 1.14 -12.45
CA SER A 26 10.72 1.22 -13.91
C SER A 26 10.05 0.03 -14.62
N ALA A 27 10.25 -1.19 -14.11
CA ALA A 27 9.65 -2.39 -14.66
C ALA A 27 8.11 -2.41 -14.51
N ALA A 28 7.60 -1.96 -13.36
CA ALA A 28 6.17 -1.85 -13.11
C ALA A 28 5.51 -0.83 -14.07
N ALA A 29 6.13 0.33 -14.27
CA ALA A 29 5.63 1.34 -15.20
C ALA A 29 5.61 0.82 -16.65
N ALA A 30 6.65 0.09 -17.08
CA ALA A 30 6.67 -0.55 -18.40
C ALA A 30 5.53 -1.56 -18.55
N ALA A 31 5.36 -2.45 -17.56
CA ALA A 31 4.30 -3.46 -17.61
C ALA A 31 2.88 -2.85 -17.65
N LEU A 32 2.64 -1.74 -16.93
CA LEU A 32 1.36 -1.04 -17.00
C LEU A 32 1.09 -0.44 -18.39
N ARG A 33 2.11 0.13 -19.03
CA ARG A 33 2.00 0.67 -20.39
C ARG A 33 1.72 -0.43 -21.41
N ASP A 34 2.45 -1.55 -21.31
CA ASP A 34 2.28 -2.70 -22.20
C ASP A 34 0.92 -3.39 -22.03
N GLY A 35 0.33 -3.30 -20.83
CA GLY A 35 -1.01 -3.81 -20.52
C GLY A 35 -2.14 -3.08 -21.27
N GLY A 36 -1.88 -1.92 -21.88
CA GLY A 36 -2.80 -1.22 -22.78
C GLY A 36 -4.03 -0.58 -22.12
N VAL A 37 -4.18 -0.68 -20.80
CA VAL A 37 -5.27 -0.06 -20.03
C VAL A 37 -4.65 0.83 -18.97
N THR A 38 -4.60 2.13 -19.23
CA THR A 38 -4.13 3.16 -18.30
C THR A 38 -5.07 4.37 -18.34
N PRO A 39 -5.25 5.11 -17.22
CA PRO A 39 -4.67 4.86 -15.90
C PRO A 39 -5.37 3.71 -15.14
N VAL A 40 -4.65 3.03 -14.24
CA VAL A 40 -5.14 1.87 -13.45
C VAL A 40 -5.37 2.19 -11.97
N HIS A 41 -6.16 1.37 -11.29
CA HIS A 41 -6.24 1.36 -9.84
C HIS A 41 -5.13 0.47 -9.28
N LEU A 42 -4.32 0.99 -8.35
CA LEU A 42 -3.25 0.22 -7.71
C LEU A 42 -3.68 -0.24 -6.32
N MET A 43 -3.29 -1.46 -5.97
CA MET A 43 -3.43 -2.01 -4.62
C MET A 43 -2.07 -2.54 -4.18
N ALA A 44 -1.62 -2.10 -3.02
CA ALA A 44 -0.37 -2.53 -2.42
C ALA A 44 -0.53 -2.70 -0.92
N SER A 45 0.29 -3.57 -0.34
CA SER A 45 0.31 -3.78 1.11
C SER A 45 1.69 -4.07 1.66
N GLY A 46 1.89 -3.82 2.95
CA GLY A 46 3.18 -4.01 3.60
C GLY A 46 4.26 -3.21 2.88
N ARG A 47 5.37 -3.88 2.59
CA ARG A 47 6.56 -3.29 1.95
C ARG A 47 6.35 -2.83 0.51
N ALA A 48 5.34 -3.36 -0.16
CA ALA A 48 5.04 -2.95 -1.54
C ALA A 48 4.49 -1.51 -1.63
N VAL A 49 4.04 -0.95 -0.50
CA VAL A 49 3.45 0.39 -0.47
C VAL A 49 4.44 1.45 -0.92
N TYR A 50 5.70 1.42 -0.46
CA TYR A 50 6.64 2.50 -0.80
C TYR A 50 7.01 2.51 -2.29
N GLY A 51 7.27 1.36 -2.90
CA GLY A 51 7.49 1.27 -4.35
C GLY A 51 6.26 1.75 -5.15
N THR A 52 5.06 1.46 -4.66
CA THR A 52 3.80 1.91 -5.28
C THR A 52 3.63 3.43 -5.19
N ILE A 53 4.01 4.05 -4.08
CA ILE A 53 4.05 5.52 -3.91
C ILE A 53 5.03 6.14 -4.92
N LEU A 54 6.24 5.58 -5.04
CA LEU A 54 7.23 6.08 -6.00
C LEU A 54 6.75 5.96 -7.45
N LEU A 55 6.12 4.82 -7.81
CA LEU A 55 5.49 4.62 -9.11
C LEU A 55 4.42 5.69 -9.39
N ALA A 56 3.53 5.95 -8.44
CA ALA A 56 2.46 6.92 -8.59
C ALA A 56 2.95 8.38 -8.64
N GLY A 57 4.00 8.71 -7.88
CA GLY A 57 4.59 10.05 -7.92
C GLY A 57 5.38 10.34 -9.20
N ARG A 58 6.04 9.32 -9.77
CA ARG A 58 6.86 9.47 -10.98
C ARG A 58 6.07 9.36 -12.28
N TYR A 59 5.03 8.52 -12.27
CA TYR A 59 4.21 8.24 -13.44
C TYR A 59 2.73 8.46 -13.11
N PRO A 60 2.34 9.70 -12.74
CA PRO A 60 0.98 9.99 -12.32
C PRO A 60 -0.05 9.70 -13.41
N GLU A 61 0.33 9.74 -14.69
CA GLU A 61 -0.52 9.40 -15.83
C GLU A 61 -0.94 7.93 -15.88
N LEU A 62 -0.24 7.05 -15.15
CA LEU A 62 -0.52 5.61 -15.10
C LEU A 62 -1.47 5.24 -13.96
N VAL A 63 -1.72 6.13 -12.99
CA VAL A 63 -2.39 5.78 -11.72
C VAL A 63 -3.66 6.60 -11.53
N LYS A 64 -4.80 5.89 -11.48
CA LYS A 64 -6.12 6.48 -11.29
C LYS A 64 -6.48 6.66 -9.82
N SER A 65 -6.14 5.68 -8.98
CA SER A 65 -6.26 5.75 -7.51
C SER A 65 -5.42 4.65 -6.87
N MET A 66 -5.20 4.74 -5.55
CA MET A 66 -4.45 3.75 -4.78
C MET A 66 -5.22 3.26 -3.54
N ILE A 67 -5.04 1.98 -3.22
CA ILE A 67 -5.40 1.38 -1.94
C ILE A 67 -4.13 0.80 -1.32
N LEU A 68 -3.72 1.36 -0.17
CA LEU A 68 -2.47 1.06 0.52
C LEU A 68 -2.80 0.40 1.87
N GLY A 69 -2.74 -0.92 1.92
CA GLY A 69 -3.12 -1.68 3.11
C GLY A 69 -1.93 -2.06 3.99
N ASP A 70 -2.01 -1.76 5.27
CA ASP A 70 -1.04 -2.18 6.28
C ASP A 70 0.41 -1.89 5.85
N PRO A 71 0.75 -0.62 5.55
CA PRO A 71 2.08 -0.26 5.07
C PRO A 71 3.16 -0.65 6.08
N GLU A 72 4.29 -1.12 5.53
CA GLU A 72 5.56 -1.32 6.25
C GLU A 72 6.60 -0.45 5.54
N VAL A 73 6.82 0.77 6.01
CA VAL A 73 7.67 1.77 5.34
C VAL A 73 8.58 2.47 6.34
N ASP A 74 9.88 2.48 6.04
CA ASP A 74 10.84 3.30 6.77
C ASP A 74 10.64 4.78 6.40
N THR A 75 10.04 5.54 7.32
CA THR A 75 9.77 6.98 7.13
C THR A 75 11.01 7.86 7.24
N THR A 76 12.18 7.28 7.58
CA THR A 76 13.45 8.01 7.70
C THR A 76 14.24 8.07 6.39
N ILE A 77 13.79 7.35 5.35
CA ILE A 77 14.38 7.38 4.01
C ILE A 77 14.45 8.82 3.49
N GLU A 78 15.62 9.21 2.97
CA GLU A 78 15.79 10.54 2.37
C GLU A 78 14.81 10.73 1.21
N GLY A 79 14.14 11.89 1.18
CA GLY A 79 13.16 12.19 0.16
C GLY A 79 11.79 11.53 0.35
N TYR A 80 11.57 10.70 1.39
CA TYR A 80 10.28 10.07 1.69
C TYR A 80 9.10 11.08 1.66
N ALA A 81 9.20 12.18 2.41
CA ALA A 81 8.16 13.21 2.46
C ALA A 81 7.91 13.84 1.08
N ARG A 82 8.97 14.06 0.30
CA ARG A 82 8.86 14.59 -1.07
C ARG A 82 8.17 13.58 -1.98
N SER A 83 8.45 12.30 -1.85
CA SER A 83 7.79 11.25 -2.65
C SER A 83 6.28 11.22 -2.43
N LEU A 84 5.80 11.41 -1.19
CA LEU A 84 4.37 11.49 -0.90
C LEU A 84 3.71 12.71 -1.57
N GLN A 85 4.37 13.87 -1.54
CA GLN A 85 3.88 15.11 -2.16
C GLN A 85 3.79 15.05 -3.69
N LEU A 86 4.52 14.13 -4.32
CA LEU A 86 4.46 13.95 -5.78
C LEU A 86 3.23 13.13 -6.20
N VAL A 87 2.56 12.44 -5.29
CA VAL A 87 1.40 11.61 -5.59
C VAL A 87 0.17 12.50 -5.87
N GLN A 88 -0.34 12.40 -7.11
CA GLN A 88 -1.56 13.13 -7.52
C GLN A 88 -2.83 12.28 -7.37
N ALA A 89 -2.69 10.96 -7.36
CA ALA A 89 -3.82 10.03 -7.33
C ALA A 89 -4.49 10.00 -5.95
N PRO A 90 -5.84 9.98 -5.88
CA PRO A 90 -6.56 9.73 -4.63
C PRO A 90 -6.11 8.42 -3.98
N SER A 91 -5.83 8.47 -2.68
CA SER A 91 -5.16 7.37 -1.98
C SER A 91 -5.90 7.00 -0.70
N LEU A 92 -6.35 5.75 -0.59
CA LEU A 92 -6.91 5.20 0.63
C LEU A 92 -5.85 4.37 1.35
N VAL A 93 -5.46 4.78 2.55
CA VAL A 93 -4.55 4.05 3.44
C VAL A 93 -5.35 3.32 4.50
N ILE A 94 -5.13 2.02 4.64
CA ILE A 94 -5.84 1.14 5.56
C ILE A 94 -4.83 0.61 6.57
N ALA A 95 -5.17 0.64 7.86
CA ALA A 95 -4.44 -0.07 8.91
C ALA A 95 -5.35 -1.07 9.62
N ALA A 96 -4.92 -2.32 9.76
CA ALA A 96 -5.48 -3.24 10.74
C ALA A 96 -5.16 -2.74 12.16
N GLY A 97 -6.18 -2.61 13.00
CA GLY A 97 -6.06 -2.34 14.43
C GLY A 97 -6.44 -3.57 15.25
N PRO A 98 -5.59 -4.60 15.37
CA PRO A 98 -5.89 -5.79 16.16
C PRO A 98 -6.03 -5.50 17.66
N GLN A 99 -5.37 -4.45 18.16
CA GLN A 99 -5.47 -3.93 19.52
C GLN A 99 -5.56 -2.40 19.54
N THR A 100 -6.05 -1.83 20.64
CA THR A 100 -6.20 -0.38 20.82
C THR A 100 -4.88 0.40 20.85
N ASP A 101 -3.77 -0.28 21.10
CA ASP A 101 -2.41 0.27 21.12
C ASP A 101 -1.61 -0.05 19.84
N THR A 102 -2.28 -0.54 18.78
CA THR A 102 -1.61 -0.81 17.50
C THR A 102 -0.92 0.45 16.99
N ASN A 103 0.36 0.34 16.65
CA ASN A 103 1.11 1.45 16.08
C ASN A 103 0.59 1.78 14.67
N ILE A 104 -0.01 2.97 14.54
CA ILE A 104 -0.57 3.49 13.28
C ILE A 104 0.28 4.64 12.69
N THR A 105 1.50 4.84 13.19
CA THR A 105 2.35 5.97 12.80
C THR A 105 2.66 5.96 11.30
N GLU A 106 3.06 4.82 10.75
CA GLU A 106 3.38 4.67 9.32
C GLU A 106 2.16 4.93 8.40
N PRO A 107 1.01 4.26 8.57
CA PRO A 107 -0.15 4.53 7.72
C PRO A 107 -0.69 5.95 7.87
N GLN A 108 -0.65 6.52 9.08
CA GLN A 108 -1.03 7.93 9.30
C GLN A 108 -0.06 8.90 8.61
N SER A 109 1.25 8.62 8.68
CA SER A 109 2.29 9.42 8.00
C SER A 109 2.07 9.44 6.48
N ILE A 110 1.81 8.28 5.89
CA ILE A 110 1.57 8.16 4.44
C ILE A 110 0.31 8.95 4.05
N ALA A 111 -0.80 8.73 4.75
CA ALA A 111 -2.06 9.39 4.44
C ALA A 111 -1.97 10.92 4.61
N GLY A 112 -1.28 11.39 5.65
CA GLY A 112 -1.10 12.82 5.90
C GLY A 112 -0.09 13.49 4.96
N GLY A 113 0.82 12.73 4.34
CA GLY A 113 1.78 13.28 3.39
C GLY A 113 1.32 13.30 1.93
N ILE A 114 0.23 12.60 1.60
CA ILE A 114 -0.40 12.64 0.27
C ILE A 114 -1.56 13.64 0.32
N ASP A 115 -1.57 14.64 -0.58
CA ASP A 115 -2.57 15.72 -0.58
C ASP A 115 -4.04 15.20 -0.59
N ASN A 116 -4.30 14.13 -1.35
CA ASN A 116 -5.61 13.47 -1.42
C ASN A 116 -5.61 12.11 -0.69
N GLY A 117 -4.88 12.02 0.42
CA GLY A 117 -4.78 10.85 1.27
C GLY A 117 -5.94 10.74 2.26
N VAL A 118 -6.55 9.57 2.34
CA VAL A 118 -7.57 9.22 3.32
C VAL A 118 -7.05 8.06 4.17
N PHE A 119 -7.19 8.15 5.49
CA PHE A 119 -6.75 7.12 6.43
C PHE A 119 -7.95 6.44 7.10
N VAL A 120 -7.94 5.11 7.14
CA VAL A 120 -8.94 4.29 7.82
C VAL A 120 -8.25 3.23 8.68
N ILE A 121 -8.77 3.02 9.89
CA ILE A 121 -8.40 1.91 10.76
C ILE A 121 -9.54 0.89 10.73
N ILE A 122 -9.20 -0.39 10.57
CA ILE A 122 -10.14 -1.50 10.73
C ILE A 122 -9.87 -2.15 12.08
N GLU A 123 -10.71 -1.83 13.06
CA GLU A 123 -10.62 -2.35 14.42
C GLU A 123 -10.84 -3.87 14.48
N ASN A 124 -10.25 -4.50 15.50
CA ASN A 124 -10.37 -5.93 15.79
C ASN A 124 -10.02 -6.83 14.59
N THR A 125 -9.10 -6.37 13.73
CA THR A 125 -8.74 -7.05 12.50
C THR A 125 -7.25 -7.37 12.49
N ALA A 126 -6.91 -8.59 12.07
CA ALA A 126 -5.53 -9.01 11.91
C ALA A 126 -4.89 -8.45 10.62
N VAL A 127 -3.57 -8.28 10.65
CA VAL A 127 -2.77 -7.88 9.48
C VAL A 127 -2.60 -9.08 8.53
N PRO A 128 -2.69 -8.90 7.20
CA PRO A 128 -3.12 -7.67 6.54
C PRO A 128 -4.65 -7.57 6.46
N ALA A 129 -5.19 -6.39 6.75
CA ALA A 129 -6.62 -6.14 6.90
C ALA A 129 -7.43 -6.58 5.68
N HIS A 130 -6.87 -6.36 4.48
CA HIS A 130 -7.52 -6.66 3.21
C HIS A 130 -7.63 -8.17 2.88
N ARG A 131 -6.99 -9.05 3.65
CA ARG A 131 -7.08 -10.53 3.51
C ARG A 131 -7.79 -11.18 4.68
N THR A 132 -8.07 -10.44 5.75
CA THR A 132 -8.65 -10.97 6.97
C THR A 132 -10.16 -11.03 6.86
N ARG A 133 -10.73 -12.20 7.14
CA ARG A 133 -12.18 -12.38 7.31
C ARG A 133 -12.49 -12.36 8.81
N LEU A 134 -13.29 -11.39 9.25
CA LEU A 134 -13.84 -11.36 10.61
C LEU A 134 -14.75 -12.58 10.81
N THR A 135 -14.30 -13.57 11.56
CA THR A 135 -15.19 -14.56 12.18
C THR A 135 -15.72 -13.96 13.47
N LEU A 136 -16.94 -13.42 13.42
CA LEU A 136 -17.70 -13.08 14.62
C LEU A 136 -17.96 -14.38 15.39
N SER A 137 -17.28 -14.58 16.52
CA SER A 137 -17.68 -15.59 17.49
C SER A 137 -18.93 -15.08 18.20
N THR A 138 -20.10 -15.60 17.82
CA THR A 138 -21.34 -15.39 18.55
C THR A 138 -21.23 -16.12 19.89
N SER A 139 -20.77 -15.44 20.95
CA SER A 139 -21.02 -15.91 22.30
C SER A 139 -22.52 -15.75 22.58
N GLY A 140 -23.23 -16.87 22.59
CA GLY A 140 -24.65 -16.90 22.93
C GLY A 140 -24.87 -16.50 24.40
N PRO A 141 -26.06 -15.96 24.74
CA PRO A 141 -26.37 -15.59 26.11
C PRO A 141 -26.52 -16.84 26.97
N HIS A 142 -25.67 -16.98 28.00
CA HIS A 142 -25.92 -17.87 29.12
C HIS A 142 -27.09 -17.29 29.94
N HIS A 143 -28.29 -17.83 29.72
CA HIS A 143 -29.36 -17.76 30.71
C HIS A 143 -29.30 -19.02 31.57
N SER A 144 -29.13 -18.81 32.88
CA SER A 144 -29.49 -19.76 33.93
C SER A 144 -30.06 -18.94 35.08
#